data_AF-A0A8T6IRR5-F1
#
_entry.id   AF-A0A8T6IRR5-F1
#
_cell.length_a   1.000
_cell.length_b   1.000
_cell.length_c   1.000
_cell.angle_alpha   90.00
_cell.angle_beta   90.00
_cell.angle_gamma   90.00
#
_symmetry.space_group_name_H-M   'P 1'
#
loop_
_entity.id
_entity.type
_entity.pdbx_description
1 polymer ?
#
loop_
_entity_poly.entity_id
_entity_poly.type
_entity_poly.pdbx_seq_one_letter_code
_entity_poly.pdbx_strand_id
1 'polypeptide(L)'
;MLQVKPALNPGEPAEVLIVGKSAERGDSEGMLDATAEGEPLDISFNIRYLIDVLRVINEERVVFQSNGPENPGVLKPENRDDFTHVIMPMSK
;
A
#
# COMPACT_ATOMS: atom_id res chain seq x y z
N MET A 1 4.95 -0.17 -7.22
CA MET A 1 5.78 -0.06 -6.02
C MET A 1 5.05 0.85 -5.05
N LEU A 2 5.00 0.47 -3.79
CA LEU A 2 4.43 1.23 -2.68
C LEU A 2 5.56 1.53 -1.71
N GLN A 3 5.81 2.81 -1.46
CA GLN A 3 6.80 3.28 -0.50
C GLN A 3 6.07 3.95 0.65
N VAL A 4 6.31 3.49 1.86
CA VAL A 4 5.73 4.01 3.10
C VAL A 4 6.87 4.51 3.96
N LYS A 5 6.80 5.78 4.36
CA LYS A 5 7.66 6.37 5.37
C LYS A 5 6.78 6.91 6.50
N PRO A 6 6.74 6.21 7.64
CA PRO A 6 6.08 6.72 8.84
C PRO A 6 6.68 8.07 9.26
N ALA A 7 5.88 8.90 9.92
CA ALA A 7 6.33 10.18 10.45
C ALA A 7 7.44 9.97 11.50
N LEU A 8 8.51 10.76 11.42
CA LEU A 8 9.63 10.66 12.37
C LEU A 8 9.32 11.39 13.69
N ASN A 9 8.56 12.47 13.62
CA ASN A 9 8.19 13.28 14.78
C ASN A 9 6.66 13.37 14.96
N PRO A 10 6.16 13.47 16.21
CA PRO A 10 4.75 13.72 16.46
C PRO A 10 4.27 15.01 15.78
N GLY A 11 3.23 14.91 14.96
CA GLY A 11 2.64 16.05 14.23
C GLY A 11 3.12 16.21 12.79
N GLU A 12 4.11 15.41 12.33
CA GLU A 12 4.45 15.31 10.91
C GLU A 12 3.54 14.29 10.20
N PRO A 13 3.17 14.50 8.93
CA PRO A 13 2.43 13.53 8.16
C PRO A 13 3.34 12.36 7.76
N ALA A 14 2.77 11.16 7.63
CA ALA A 14 3.45 10.06 6.95
C ALA A 14 3.48 10.31 5.44
N GLU A 15 4.53 9.83 4.77
CA GLU A 15 4.61 9.84 3.29
C GLU A 15 4.24 8.45 2.76
N VAL A 16 3.23 8.38 1.90
CA VAL A 16 2.90 7.16 1.16
C VAL A 16 2.91 7.46 -0.33
N LEU A 17 3.88 6.87 -1.03
CA LEU A 17 4.08 7.05 -2.47
C LEU A 17 3.77 5.77 -3.22
N ILE A 18 2.92 5.86 -4.25
CA ILE A 18 2.72 4.82 -5.24
C ILE A 18 3.48 5.18 -6.51
N VAL A 19 4.33 4.26 -6.97
CA VAL A 19 5.06 4.36 -8.23
C VAL A 19 4.64 3.22 -9.16
N GLY A 20 4.03 3.57 -10.29
CA GLY A 20 3.77 2.67 -11.41
C GLY A 20 4.84 2.83 -12.48
N LYS A 21 5.49 1.75 -12.91
CA LYS A 21 6.48 1.77 -14.00
C LYS A 21 5.97 1.00 -15.20
N SER A 22 6.13 1.56 -16.39
CA SER A 22 5.76 0.91 -17.66
C SER A 22 6.75 1.27 -18.76
N ALA A 23 7.35 0.25 -19.38
CA ALA A 23 8.28 0.45 -20.49
C ALA A 23 7.63 1.15 -21.70
N GLU A 24 6.32 0.97 -21.90
CA GLU A 24 5.59 1.53 -23.03
C GLU A 24 4.90 2.86 -22.71
N ARG A 25 4.49 3.07 -21.45
CA ARG A 25 3.66 4.22 -21.05
C ARG A 25 4.38 5.23 -20.15
N GLY A 26 5.63 4.96 -19.79
CA GLY A 26 6.40 5.75 -18.84
C GLY A 26 6.06 5.44 -17.38
N ASP A 27 6.70 6.19 -16.49
CA ASP A 27 6.53 6.08 -15.05
C ASP A 27 5.44 7.05 -14.56
N SER A 28 4.71 6.64 -13.54
CA SER A 28 3.65 7.41 -12.88
C SER A 28 3.88 7.36 -11.38
N GLU A 29 3.74 8.52 -10.74
CA GLU A 29 3.91 8.68 -9.30
C GLU A 29 2.67 9.35 -8.71
N GLY A 30 2.26 8.92 -7.51
CA GLY A 30 1.12 9.49 -6.79
C GLY A 30 1.35 9.44 -5.28
N MET A 31 1.25 10.60 -4.64
CA MET A 31 1.28 10.72 -3.18
C MET A 31 -0.11 10.46 -2.62
N LEU A 32 -0.19 9.72 -1.52
CA LEU A 32 -1.42 9.41 -0.82
C LEU A 32 -1.41 10.01 0.58
N ASP A 33 -2.54 10.61 0.96
CA ASP A 33 -2.80 10.97 2.34
C ASP A 33 -3.12 9.71 3.14
N ALA A 34 -2.26 9.37 4.08
CA ALA A 34 -2.42 8.19 4.93
C ALA A 34 -1.75 8.38 6.28
N THR A 35 -2.22 7.63 7.28
CA THR A 35 -1.49 7.41 8.53
C THR A 35 -0.65 6.15 8.37
N ALA A 36 0.62 6.20 8.79
CA ALA A 36 1.50 5.04 8.79
C ALA A 36 2.23 4.91 10.12
N GLU A 37 2.40 3.67 10.56
CA GLU A 37 3.08 3.29 11.79
C GLU A 37 4.08 2.16 11.51
N GLY A 38 5.07 2.01 12.37
CA GLY A 38 6.10 0.98 12.26
C GLY A 38 7.34 1.45 11.51
N GLU A 39 7.96 0.52 10.76
CA GLU A 39 9.20 0.76 10.03
C GLU A 39 8.94 1.22 8.58
N PRO A 40 9.85 1.98 7.96
CA PRO A 40 9.79 2.29 6.54
C PRO A 40 9.69 1.02 5.68
N LEU A 41 8.85 1.07 4.65
CA LEU A 41 8.56 -0.07 3.79
C LEU A 41 8.64 0.33 2.32
N ASP A 42 9.45 -0.39 1.53
CA ASP A 42 9.47 -0.29 0.06
C ASP A 42 9.13 -1.66 -0.53
N ILE A 43 7.93 -1.79 -1.09
CA ILE A 43 7.38 -3.07 -1.54
C ILE A 43 6.83 -2.97 -2.97
N SER A 44 7.13 -3.97 -3.79
CA SER A 44 6.65 -4.04 -5.17
C SER A 44 5.48 -5.01 -5.27
N PHE A 45 4.38 -4.55 -5.87
CA PHE A 45 3.20 -5.37 -6.12
C PHE A 45 2.74 -5.24 -7.55
N ASN A 46 2.01 -6.23 -8.03
CA ASN A 46 1.20 -6.07 -9.23
C ASN A 46 0.04 -5.12 -8.92
N ILE A 47 0.08 -3.91 -9.49
CA ILE A 47 -0.93 -2.87 -9.23
C ILE A 47 -2.35 -3.29 -9.59
N ARG A 48 -2.51 -4.25 -10.52
CA ARG A 48 -3.84 -4.78 -10.88
C ARG A 48 -4.53 -5.40 -9.68
N TYR A 49 -3.80 -6.16 -8.86
CA TYR A 49 -4.38 -6.81 -7.67
C TYR A 49 -4.84 -5.79 -6.62
N LEU A 50 -4.09 -4.70 -6.43
CA LEU A 50 -4.51 -3.58 -5.60
C LEU A 50 -5.79 -2.92 -6.12
N ILE A 51 -5.88 -2.65 -7.42
CA ILE A 51 -7.08 -2.06 -8.03
C ILE A 51 -8.29 -3.00 -7.89
N ASP A 52 -8.09 -4.30 -8.11
CA ASP A 52 -9.17 -5.29 -8.06
C ASP A 52 -9.75 -5.42 -6.65
N VAL A 53 -8.91 -5.42 -5.60
CA VAL A 53 -9.41 -5.44 -4.22
C VAL A 53 -10.06 -4.12 -3.81
N LEU A 54 -9.51 -2.98 -4.21
CA LEU A 54 -10.07 -1.67 -3.88
C LEU A 54 -11.43 -1.43 -4.56
N ARG A 55 -11.75 -2.14 -5.65
CA ARG A 55 -13.07 -2.09 -6.31
C ARG A 55 -14.18 -2.81 -5.55
N VAL A 56 -13.83 -3.72 -4.64
CA VAL A 56 -14.82 -4.51 -3.87
C VAL A 56 -14.93 -4.07 -2.41
N ILE A 57 -13.97 -3.28 -1.93
CA ILE A 57 -14.06 -2.60 -0.63
C ILE A 57 -14.86 -1.31 -0.84
N ASN A 58 -15.99 -1.19 -0.15
CA ASN A 58 -16.89 -0.03 -0.29
C ASN A 58 -16.68 1.01 0.82
N GLU A 59 -15.87 0.67 1.81
CA GLU A 59 -15.51 1.51 2.94
C GLU A 59 -14.58 2.65 2.52
N GLU A 60 -14.71 3.81 3.16
CA GLU A 60 -13.89 4.99 2.87
C GLU A 60 -12.40 4.79 3.18
N ARG A 61 -12.10 3.86 4.10
CA ARG A 61 -10.75 3.60 4.60
C ARG A 61 -10.37 2.14 4.50
N VAL A 62 -9.16 1.92 4.02
CA VAL A 62 -8.52 0.61 3.92
C VAL A 62 -7.26 0.59 4.75
N VAL A 63 -7.01 -0.54 5.38
CA VAL A 63 -5.79 -0.80 6.14
C VAL A 63 -4.91 -1.73 5.32
N PHE A 64 -3.67 -1.29 5.10
CA PHE A 64 -2.62 -2.12 4.53
C PHE A 64 -1.64 -2.52 5.63
N GLN A 65 -1.33 -3.81 5.73
CA GLN A 65 -0.40 -4.35 6.71
C GLN A 65 0.64 -5.23 6.02
N SER A 66 1.89 -5.15 6.44
CA SER A 66 2.94 -6.07 5.99
C SER A 66 4.01 -6.20 7.09
N ASN A 67 4.66 -7.36 7.11
CA ASN A 67 5.81 -7.64 8.00
C ASN A 67 7.14 -7.46 7.27
N GLY A 68 7.18 -6.72 6.17
CA GLY A 68 8.40 -6.39 5.43
C GLY A 68 8.27 -6.54 3.92
N PRO A 69 9.29 -6.11 3.16
CA PRO A 69 9.21 -6.01 1.69
C PRO A 69 9.09 -7.36 0.97
N GLU A 70 9.60 -8.43 1.58
CA GLU A 70 9.53 -9.80 1.04
C GLU A 70 8.30 -10.59 1.54
N ASN A 71 7.53 -9.99 2.46
CA ASN A 71 6.39 -10.65 3.07
C ASN A 71 5.07 -10.26 2.37
N PRO A 72 4.05 -11.13 2.41
CA PRO A 72 2.73 -10.81 1.89
C PRO A 72 2.16 -9.54 2.52
N GLY A 73 1.54 -8.70 1.70
CA GLY A 73 0.73 -7.58 2.15
C GLY A 73 -0.71 -8.03 2.40
N VAL A 74 -1.33 -7.51 3.46
CA VAL A 74 -2.73 -7.74 3.80
C VAL A 74 -3.49 -6.44 3.60
N LEU A 75 -4.58 -6.49 2.82
CA LEU A 75 -5.56 -5.41 2.72
C LEU A 75 -6.89 -5.82 3.35
N LYS A 76 -7.44 -4.92 4.16
CA LYS A 76 -8.77 -5.07 4.74
C LYS A 76 -9.46 -3.71 4.92
N PRO A 77 -10.80 -3.64 4.98
CA PRO A 77 -11.50 -2.44 5.42
C PRO A 77 -11.14 -2.09 6.88
N GLU A 78 -11.08 -0.81 7.23
CA GLU A 78 -10.68 -0.36 8.59
C GLU A 78 -11.59 -0.92 9.70
N ASN A 79 -12.88 -1.12 9.42
CA ASN A 79 -13.90 -1.45 10.42
C ASN A 79 -14.60 -2.80 10.16
N ARG A 80 -13.95 -3.74 9.45
CA ARG A 80 -14.54 -5.03 9.08
C ARG A 80 -13.51 -6.15 9.10
N ASP A 81 -13.79 -7.22 9.84
CA ASP A 81 -12.88 -8.36 10.00
C ASP A 81 -13.33 -9.61 9.21
N ASP A 82 -14.49 -9.57 8.55
CA ASP A 82 -15.02 -10.66 7.71
C ASP A 82 -14.38 -10.71 6.31
N PHE A 83 -13.48 -9.78 6.00
CA PHE A 83 -12.82 -9.67 4.72
C PHE A 83 -11.33 -9.42 4.90
N THR A 84 -10.53 -10.29 4.31
CA THR A 84 -9.07 -10.19 4.30
C THR A 84 -8.59 -10.56 2.90
N HIS A 85 -7.82 -9.67 2.28
CA HIS A 85 -7.19 -9.93 1.00
C HIS A 85 -5.68 -9.95 1.18
N VAL A 86 -5.03 -10.98 0.63
CA VAL A 86 -3.58 -11.16 0.73
C VAL A 86 -2.98 -10.97 -0.66
N ILE A 87 -1.98 -10.10 -0.76
CA ILE A 87 -1.24 -9.80 -1.99
C ILE A 87 0.22 -10.17 -1.79
N MET A 88 0.73 -11.04 -2.66
CA MET A 88 2.14 -11.40 -2.67
C MET A 88 2.98 -10.26 -3.29
N PRO A 89 4.12 -9.89 -2.68
CA PRO A 89 5.07 -9.01 -3.32
C PRO A 89 5.66 -9.66 -4.57
N MET A 90 6.06 -8.82 -5.51
CA MET A 90 6.86 -9.21 -6.65
C MET A 90 8.33 -8.99 -6.30
N SER A 91 9.15 -9.98 -6.60
CA SER A 91 10.61 -9.83 -6.55
C SER A 91 11.05 -8.68 -7.46
N LYS A 92 12.01 -7.88 -7.01
CA LYS A 92 12.62 -6.79 -7.80
C LYS A 92 13.32 -7.31 -9.05
#